data_AF-A0A925Q9A9-F1
#
_entry.id   AF-A0A925Q9A9-F1
#
_cell.length_a   1.000
_cell.length_b   1.000
_cell.length_c   1.000
_cell.angle_alpha   90.00
_cell.angle_beta   90.00
_cell.angle_gamma   90.00
#
_symmetry.space_group_name_H-M   'P 1'
#
loop_
_entity.id
_entity.type
_entity.pdbx_description
1 polymer ?
#
loop_
_entity_poly.entity_id
_entity_poly.type
_entity_poly.pdbx_seq_one_letter_code
_entity_poly.pdbx_strand_id
1 'polypeptide(L)'
;MRFATVVLLITLASLTVLGQTPPSLRIETEVPGLPSELFYGNVKVRPLRLRPGTNTPITINDSDFFVNQQYVDFFSRFPDQSGFDFWVNQIAGCGGNAGCIDGQRANTSGAFFLSIEFQETGFLVYRVHKTSFGTLPLYKDFMPNARAVGKDVVVGPGPWQAKLDANKIAFLDAWVASAGFIAEYPVSMANQAYVDKLIATAGVTSGEVNGSALVTGLNNATETRATVLRKIAESAAVNLKEKNRAFVLMQYLGYLRRDPDQSGFDFWLTKLNNHGGDFHAAEMVKSFIVSGEYKDRF
;
A
#
# COMPACT_ATOMS: atom_id res chain seq x y z
N MET A 1 -1.85 -79.45 -50.55
CA MET A 1 -0.98 -78.28 -50.81
C MET A 1 -1.65 -77.06 -50.17
N ARG A 2 -1.05 -76.49 -49.13
CA ARG A 2 -1.60 -75.37 -48.34
C ARG A 2 -1.03 -74.05 -48.90
N PHE A 3 -1.91 -73.13 -49.30
CA PHE A 3 -1.53 -71.74 -49.61
C PHE A 3 -1.64 -70.90 -48.34
N ALA A 4 -0.58 -70.17 -47.99
CA ALA A 4 -0.56 -69.19 -46.91
C ALA A 4 -0.59 -67.78 -47.53
N THR A 5 -1.60 -67.00 -47.18
CA THR A 5 -1.75 -65.60 -47.59
C THR A 5 -1.18 -64.71 -46.49
N VAL A 6 -0.14 -63.93 -46.81
CA VAL A 6 0.48 -62.95 -45.90
C VAL A 6 -0.33 -61.65 -45.93
N VAL A 7 -0.83 -61.22 -44.77
CA VAL A 7 -1.51 -59.93 -44.58
C VAL A 7 -0.50 -58.91 -44.07
N LEU A 8 -0.32 -57.83 -44.82
CA LEU A 8 0.55 -56.69 -44.47
C LEU A 8 -0.26 -55.67 -43.64
N LEU A 9 0.06 -55.54 -42.35
CA LEU A 9 -0.51 -54.53 -41.45
C LEU A 9 0.31 -53.23 -41.55
N ILE A 10 -0.27 -52.18 -42.12
CA ILE A 10 0.29 -50.82 -42.12
C ILE A 10 -0.22 -50.10 -40.87
N THR A 11 0.67 -49.86 -39.91
CA THR A 11 0.38 -49.03 -38.73
C THR A 11 0.52 -47.55 -39.08
N LEU A 12 -0.60 -46.82 -39.20
CA LEU A 12 -0.59 -45.35 -39.25
C LEU A 12 -0.34 -44.79 -37.84
N ALA A 13 0.78 -44.10 -37.64
CA ALA A 13 1.00 -43.29 -36.46
C ALA A 13 0.23 -41.97 -36.58
N SER A 14 -0.82 -41.78 -35.79
CA SER A 14 -1.53 -40.51 -35.66
C SER A 14 -0.74 -39.56 -34.76
N LEU A 15 -0.12 -38.53 -35.36
CA LEU A 15 0.42 -37.38 -34.64
C LEU A 15 -0.73 -36.50 -34.16
N THR A 16 -1.10 -36.61 -32.89
CA THR A 16 -1.99 -35.63 -32.25
C THR A 16 -1.23 -34.35 -31.96
N VAL A 17 -1.42 -33.32 -32.79
CA VAL A 17 -1.01 -31.96 -32.46
C VAL A 17 -1.95 -31.44 -31.37
N LEU A 18 -1.47 -31.36 -30.12
CA LEU A 18 -2.16 -30.65 -29.06
C LEU A 18 -2.12 -29.16 -29.41
N GLY A 19 -3.22 -28.64 -29.97
CA GLY A 19 -3.37 -27.20 -30.17
C GLY A 19 -3.34 -26.49 -28.82
N GLN A 20 -2.28 -25.73 -28.54
CA GLN A 20 -2.29 -24.77 -27.43
C GLN A 20 -3.36 -23.73 -27.73
N THR A 21 -4.36 -23.60 -26.85
CA THR A 21 -5.31 -22.49 -26.89
C THR A 21 -4.52 -21.18 -26.91
N PRO A 22 -4.81 -20.26 -27.86
CA PRO A 22 -4.11 -18.99 -27.93
C PRO A 22 -4.29 -18.22 -26.61
N PRO A 23 -3.27 -17.50 -26.13
CA PRO A 23 -3.38 -16.75 -24.88
C PRO A 23 -4.53 -15.74 -24.96
N SER A 24 -5.39 -15.73 -23.94
CA SER A 24 -6.46 -14.75 -23.85
C SER A 24 -5.96 -13.44 -23.27
N LEU A 25 -6.43 -12.31 -23.80
CA LEU A 25 -6.31 -11.02 -23.12
C LEU A 25 -7.22 -11.01 -21.90
N ARG A 26 -6.71 -10.68 -20.73
CA ARG A 26 -7.48 -10.49 -19.49
C ARG A 26 -7.15 -9.17 -18.82
N ILE A 27 -8.16 -8.58 -18.22
CA ILE A 27 -8.05 -7.35 -17.42
C ILE A 27 -8.26 -7.76 -15.97
N GLU A 28 -7.28 -7.48 -15.13
CA GLU A 28 -7.35 -7.74 -13.69
C GLU A 28 -7.49 -6.40 -12.97
N THR A 29 -8.66 -6.15 -12.41
CA THR A 29 -8.98 -4.95 -11.67
C THR A 29 -8.95 -5.25 -10.18
N GLU A 30 -7.91 -4.78 -9.48
CA GLU A 30 -7.82 -4.94 -8.02
C GLU A 30 -8.91 -4.12 -7.30
N VAL A 31 -9.25 -2.94 -7.84
CA VAL A 31 -10.23 -2.00 -7.27
C VAL A 31 -11.07 -1.41 -8.38
N PRO A 32 -12.41 -1.58 -8.34
CA PRO A 32 -13.30 -0.93 -9.30
C PRO A 32 -13.06 0.57 -9.37
N GLY A 33 -12.88 1.10 -10.59
CA GLY A 33 -12.62 2.53 -10.79
C GLY A 33 -11.16 2.98 -10.63
N LEU A 34 -10.21 2.06 -10.41
CA LEU A 34 -8.76 2.35 -10.47
C LEU A 34 -8.09 1.66 -11.66
N PRO A 35 -6.86 2.07 -12.04
CA PRO A 35 -6.12 1.45 -13.14
C PRO A 35 -6.02 -0.07 -12.97
N SER A 36 -6.40 -0.79 -14.02
CA SER A 36 -6.36 -2.26 -14.07
C SER A 36 -5.08 -2.77 -14.71
N GLU A 37 -4.67 -3.97 -14.34
CA GLU A 37 -3.55 -4.66 -14.97
C GLU A 37 -4.05 -5.42 -16.20
N LEU A 38 -3.24 -5.47 -17.25
CA LEU A 38 -3.55 -6.15 -18.50
C LEU A 38 -2.62 -7.34 -18.65
N PHE A 39 -3.15 -8.51 -18.99
CA PHE A 39 -2.35 -9.70 -19.24
C PHE A 39 -2.72 -10.36 -20.56
N TYR A 40 -1.72 -10.92 -21.24
CA TYR A 40 -1.88 -11.80 -22.39
C TYR A 40 -1.42 -13.21 -22.00
N GLY A 41 -2.38 -14.12 -21.81
CA GLY A 41 -2.12 -15.34 -21.03
C GLY A 41 -1.62 -14.94 -19.64
N ASN A 42 -0.53 -15.56 -19.16
CA ASN A 42 0.07 -15.23 -17.86
C ASN A 42 1.11 -14.10 -17.89
N VAL A 43 1.28 -13.46 -19.05
CA VAL A 43 2.25 -12.37 -19.21
C VAL A 43 1.56 -11.05 -18.94
N LYS A 44 2.01 -10.32 -17.91
CA LYS A 44 1.60 -8.93 -17.70
C LYS A 44 2.09 -8.09 -18.87
N VAL A 45 1.17 -7.40 -19.52
CA VAL A 45 1.47 -6.50 -20.64
C VAL A 45 1.35 -5.05 -20.19
N ARG A 46 2.24 -4.21 -20.70
CA ARG A 46 2.19 -2.77 -20.46
C ARG A 46 1.21 -2.14 -21.45
N PRO A 47 0.08 -1.59 -20.97
CA PRO A 47 -0.83 -0.92 -21.89
C PRO A 47 -0.16 0.34 -22.43
N LEU A 48 -0.08 0.43 -23.76
CA LEU A 48 0.34 1.66 -24.43
C LEU A 48 -0.70 2.76 -24.11
N ARG A 49 -0.26 3.79 -23.39
CA ARG A 49 -1.09 4.96 -23.07
C ARG A 49 -0.73 6.06 -24.05
N LEU A 50 -1.72 6.59 -24.77
CA LEU A 50 -1.53 7.69 -25.70
C LEU A 50 -2.28 8.92 -25.22
N ARG A 51 -1.69 10.09 -25.45
CA ARG A 51 -2.31 11.39 -25.23
C ARG A 51 -3.57 11.50 -26.11
N PRO A 52 -4.74 11.87 -25.55
CA PRO A 52 -5.99 11.94 -26.31
C PRO A 52 -5.85 12.76 -27.60
N GLY A 53 -6.31 12.18 -28.72
CA GLY A 53 -6.26 12.84 -30.03
C GLY A 53 -4.86 12.90 -30.68
N THR A 54 -3.86 12.20 -30.13
CA THR A 54 -2.50 12.17 -30.69
C THR A 54 -1.90 10.75 -30.64
N ASN A 55 -0.72 10.59 -31.25
CA ASN A 55 0.09 9.36 -31.13
C ASN A 55 1.25 9.51 -30.12
N THR A 56 1.20 10.52 -29.25
CA THR A 56 2.24 10.76 -28.25
C THR A 56 2.05 9.83 -27.05
N PRO A 57 3.03 8.97 -26.71
CA PRO A 57 2.94 8.13 -25.53
C PRO A 57 2.92 8.94 -24.22
N ILE A 58 2.15 8.48 -23.25
CA ILE A 58 2.17 8.97 -21.87
C ILE A 58 3.18 8.16 -21.09
N THR A 59 4.10 8.83 -20.39
CA THR A 59 5.13 8.17 -19.58
C THR A 59 5.06 8.59 -18.13
N ILE A 60 5.64 7.80 -17.22
CA ILE A 60 5.75 8.17 -15.80
C ILE A 60 6.59 9.42 -15.53
N ASN A 61 7.27 9.96 -16.54
CA ASN A 61 7.99 11.22 -16.43
C ASN A 61 7.09 12.44 -16.69
N ASP A 62 5.91 12.24 -17.27
CA ASP A 62 4.98 13.32 -17.50
C ASP A 62 4.33 13.73 -16.17
N SER A 63 4.32 15.03 -15.87
CA SER A 63 3.91 15.54 -14.55
C SER A 63 2.49 15.14 -14.17
N ASP A 64 1.56 15.20 -15.12
CA ASP A 64 0.16 14.83 -14.91
C ASP A 64 -0.03 13.34 -14.63
N PHE A 65 0.66 12.48 -15.37
CA PHE A 65 0.58 11.05 -15.13
C PHE A 65 1.27 10.67 -13.82
N PHE A 66 2.43 11.26 -13.52
CA PHE A 66 3.12 11.09 -12.25
C PHE A 66 2.23 11.47 -11.06
N VAL A 67 1.60 12.65 -11.09
CA VAL A 67 0.68 13.11 -10.03
C VAL A 67 -0.49 12.16 -9.87
N ASN A 68 -1.12 11.73 -10.97
CA ASN A 68 -2.18 10.72 -10.90
C ASN A 68 -1.72 9.42 -10.22
N GLN A 69 -0.51 8.94 -10.53
CA GLN A 69 0.03 7.75 -9.89
C GLN A 69 0.29 7.94 -8.39
N GLN A 70 0.66 9.13 -7.92
CA GLN A 70 0.79 9.39 -6.48
C GLN A 70 -0.55 9.18 -5.76
N TYR A 71 -1.65 9.72 -6.30
CA TYR A 71 -2.99 9.53 -5.72
C TYR A 71 -3.43 8.05 -5.73
N VAL A 72 -3.18 7.34 -6.83
CA VAL A 72 -3.53 5.92 -6.93
C VAL A 72 -2.72 5.07 -5.96
N ASP A 73 -1.41 5.28 -5.90
CA ASP A 73 -0.50 4.43 -5.13
C ASP A 73 -0.59 4.68 -3.62
N PHE A 74 -0.83 5.93 -3.18
CA PHE A 74 -0.86 6.27 -1.75
C PHE A 74 -2.27 6.46 -1.18
N PHE A 75 -3.26 6.84 -1.99
CA PHE A 75 -4.65 7.07 -1.55
C PHE A 75 -5.67 6.14 -2.18
N SER A 76 -5.29 5.33 -3.18
CA SER A 76 -6.22 4.44 -3.90
C SER A 76 -7.44 5.19 -4.45
N ARG A 77 -7.23 6.40 -4.95
CA ARG A 77 -8.25 7.22 -5.63
C ARG A 77 -7.62 8.05 -6.74
N PHE A 78 -8.46 8.62 -7.60
CA PHE A 78 -8.03 9.70 -8.49
C PHE A 78 -7.99 11.04 -7.74
N PRO A 79 -7.17 11.99 -8.21
CA PRO A 79 -7.15 13.32 -7.62
C PRO A 79 -8.47 14.06 -7.80
N ASP A 80 -8.79 14.92 -6.84
CA ASP A 80 -9.69 16.05 -7.08
C ASP A 80 -8.99 17.07 -7.99
N GLN A 81 -9.78 17.83 -8.76
CA GLN A 81 -9.25 18.75 -9.76
C GLN A 81 -8.27 19.78 -9.16
N SER A 82 -8.61 20.34 -8.00
CA SER A 82 -7.77 21.33 -7.31
C SER A 82 -6.41 20.77 -6.89
N GLY A 83 -6.39 19.59 -6.29
CA GLY A 83 -5.15 18.92 -5.89
C GLY A 83 -4.30 18.53 -7.09
N PHE A 84 -4.93 17.99 -8.15
CA PHE A 84 -4.25 17.68 -9.41
C PHE A 84 -3.55 18.91 -9.99
N ASP A 85 -4.30 20.00 -10.18
CA ASP A 85 -3.78 21.23 -10.76
C ASP A 85 -2.65 21.82 -9.91
N PHE A 86 -2.81 21.80 -8.58
CA PHE A 86 -1.77 22.26 -7.66
C PHE A 86 -0.45 21.51 -7.87
N TRP A 87 -0.46 20.17 -7.81
CA TRP A 87 0.78 19.38 -7.91
C TRP A 87 1.39 19.41 -9.31
N VAL A 88 0.56 19.39 -10.36
CA VAL A 88 1.06 19.53 -11.74
C VAL A 88 1.74 20.88 -11.93
N ASN A 89 1.14 21.96 -11.44
CA ASN A 89 1.71 23.30 -11.56
C ASN A 89 3.00 23.48 -10.76
N GLN A 90 3.15 22.82 -9.60
CA GLN A 90 4.42 22.82 -8.84
C GLN A 90 5.58 22.26 -9.68
N ILE A 91 5.35 21.16 -10.40
CA ILE A 91 6.37 20.56 -11.26
C ILE A 91 6.58 21.38 -12.54
N ALA A 92 5.50 21.85 -13.16
CA ALA A 92 5.56 22.66 -14.38
C ALA A 92 6.29 24.00 -14.17
N GLY A 93 6.21 24.57 -12.96
CA GLY A 93 6.90 25.81 -12.56
C GLY A 93 8.44 25.73 -12.68
N CYS A 94 9.02 24.54 -12.82
CA CYS A 94 10.45 24.35 -13.08
C CYS A 94 10.90 24.75 -14.49
N GLY A 95 9.99 25.03 -15.44
CA GLY A 95 10.34 25.53 -16.78
C GLY A 95 11.27 24.60 -17.58
N GLY A 96 11.21 23.29 -17.34
CA GLY A 96 12.06 22.29 -18.02
C GLY A 96 13.42 22.02 -17.36
N ASN A 97 13.77 22.68 -16.26
CA ASN A 97 15.00 22.38 -15.53
C ASN A 97 14.93 20.98 -14.88
N ALA A 98 15.75 20.04 -15.37
CA ALA A 98 15.71 18.65 -14.94
C ALA A 98 15.95 18.45 -13.43
N GLY A 99 16.93 19.17 -12.85
CA GLY A 99 17.22 19.07 -11.41
C GLY A 99 16.08 19.60 -10.54
N CYS A 100 15.43 20.69 -10.97
CA CYS A 100 14.23 21.22 -10.32
C CYS A 100 13.06 20.23 -10.42
N ILE A 101 12.82 19.64 -11.59
CA ILE A 101 11.76 18.66 -11.81
C ILE A 101 11.96 17.45 -10.90
N ASP A 102 13.17 16.90 -10.84
CA ASP A 102 13.49 15.77 -9.95
C ASP A 102 13.22 16.12 -8.48
N GLY A 103 13.63 17.31 -8.05
CA GLY A 103 13.35 17.84 -6.71
C GLY A 103 11.85 17.98 -6.44
N GLN A 104 11.09 18.59 -7.36
CA GLN A 104 9.65 18.79 -7.21
C GLN A 104 8.86 17.48 -7.25
N ARG A 105 9.29 16.49 -8.02
CA ARG A 105 8.69 15.16 -8.00
C ARG A 105 8.91 14.46 -6.66
N ALA A 106 10.12 14.54 -6.11
CA ALA A 106 10.41 14.03 -4.78
C ALA A 106 9.60 14.77 -3.69
N ASN A 107 9.50 16.10 -3.76
CA ASN A 107 8.69 16.92 -2.86
C ASN A 107 7.20 16.53 -2.93
N THR A 108 6.65 16.46 -4.15
CA THR A 108 5.26 16.11 -4.41
C THR A 108 4.94 14.77 -3.78
N SER A 109 5.76 13.75 -4.03
CA SER A 109 5.56 12.45 -3.38
C SER A 109 5.66 12.52 -1.86
N GLY A 110 6.72 13.14 -1.32
CA GLY A 110 6.92 13.25 0.12
C GLY A 110 5.72 13.89 0.80
N ALA A 111 5.10 14.89 0.16
CA ALA A 111 3.92 15.56 0.67
C ALA A 111 2.70 14.64 0.80
N PHE A 112 2.55 13.60 -0.03
CA PHE A 112 1.43 12.65 0.10
C PHE A 112 1.58 11.85 1.40
N PHE A 113 2.78 11.32 1.67
CA PHE A 113 3.03 10.60 2.93
C PHE A 113 2.85 11.49 4.15
N LEU A 114 3.29 12.75 4.07
CA LEU A 114 3.21 13.72 5.16
C LEU A 114 1.81 14.33 5.31
N SER A 115 0.91 14.10 4.35
CA SER A 115 -0.45 14.63 4.38
C SER A 115 -1.26 14.02 5.52
N ILE A 116 -2.23 14.79 6.01
CA ILE A 116 -3.23 14.32 6.97
C ILE A 116 -3.93 13.06 6.43
N GLU A 117 -4.26 13.04 5.14
CA GLU A 117 -4.94 11.90 4.52
C GLU A 117 -4.13 10.61 4.70
N PHE A 118 -2.83 10.62 4.39
CA PHE A 118 -1.99 9.44 4.57
C PHE A 118 -1.76 9.09 6.05
N GLN A 119 -1.46 10.11 6.87
CA GLN A 119 -1.18 9.93 8.30
C GLN A 119 -2.35 9.27 9.05
N GLU A 120 -3.58 9.59 8.64
CA GLU A 120 -4.80 9.10 9.25
C GLU A 120 -5.41 7.87 8.54
N THR A 121 -4.89 7.46 7.39
CA THR A 121 -5.35 6.28 6.64
C THR A 121 -4.27 5.20 6.60
N GLY A 122 -3.38 5.22 5.61
CA GLY A 122 -2.33 4.23 5.40
C GLY A 122 -1.40 4.10 6.61
N PHE A 123 -0.98 5.21 7.22
CA PHE A 123 -0.12 5.12 8.39
C PHE A 123 -0.87 4.64 9.65
N LEU A 124 -2.18 4.90 9.77
CA LEU A 124 -2.99 4.26 10.82
C LEU A 124 -3.03 2.74 10.63
N VAL A 125 -3.28 2.25 9.42
CA VAL A 125 -3.29 0.81 9.13
C VAL A 125 -1.96 0.15 9.46
N TYR A 126 -0.84 0.79 9.10
CA TYR A 126 0.49 0.37 9.52
C TYR A 126 0.59 0.25 11.05
N ARG A 127 0.19 1.30 11.78
CA ARG A 127 0.34 1.35 13.24
C ARG A 127 -0.55 0.32 13.92
N VAL A 128 -1.77 0.12 13.43
CA VAL A 128 -2.68 -0.93 13.93
C VAL A 128 -2.06 -2.32 13.74
N HIS A 129 -1.49 -2.61 12.56
CA HIS A 129 -0.78 -3.88 12.33
C HIS A 129 0.42 -4.02 13.27
N LYS A 130 1.24 -2.97 13.39
CA LYS A 130 2.44 -2.99 14.24
C LYS A 130 2.09 -3.18 15.71
N THR A 131 1.08 -2.50 16.23
CA THR A 131 0.60 -2.63 17.61
C THR A 131 -0.04 -4.00 17.86
N SER A 132 -0.67 -4.60 16.86
CA SER A 132 -1.30 -5.92 16.99
C SER A 132 -0.28 -7.07 16.92
N PHE A 133 0.66 -7.02 15.98
CA PHE A 133 1.47 -8.18 15.60
C PHE A 133 2.98 -7.97 15.73
N GLY A 134 3.45 -6.73 15.93
CA GLY A 134 4.87 -6.44 16.07
C GLY A 134 5.68 -6.59 14.78
N THR A 135 5.04 -6.96 13.66
CA THR A 135 5.65 -7.16 12.34
C THR A 135 5.31 -6.01 11.38
N LEU A 136 5.92 -6.02 10.19
CA LEU A 136 5.52 -5.13 9.10
C LEU A 136 4.29 -5.72 8.39
N PRO A 137 3.30 -4.90 7.99
CA PRO A 137 2.22 -5.38 7.13
C PRO A 137 2.75 -5.74 5.74
N LEU A 138 2.23 -6.83 5.18
CA LEU A 138 2.52 -7.22 3.80
C LEU A 138 1.64 -6.43 2.82
N TYR A 139 2.10 -6.21 1.60
CA TYR A 139 1.39 -5.49 0.53
C TYR A 139 -0.05 -5.97 0.37
N LYS A 140 -0.22 -7.29 0.25
CA LYS A 140 -1.53 -7.94 0.05
C LYS A 140 -2.52 -7.68 1.17
N ASP A 141 -2.04 -7.45 2.38
CA ASP A 141 -2.85 -7.21 3.57
C ASP A 141 -3.02 -5.71 3.82
N PHE A 142 -1.99 -4.91 3.53
CA PHE A 142 -1.99 -3.46 3.71
C PHE A 142 -2.98 -2.77 2.79
N MET A 143 -2.93 -3.04 1.49
CA MET A 143 -3.67 -2.26 0.50
C MET A 143 -5.19 -2.34 0.68
N PRO A 144 -5.82 -3.51 0.91
CA PRO A 144 -7.26 -3.57 1.19
C PRO A 144 -7.67 -2.78 2.44
N ASN A 145 -6.85 -2.84 3.50
CA ASN A 145 -7.13 -2.13 4.75
C ASN A 145 -6.96 -0.61 4.60
N ALA A 146 -5.90 -0.16 3.92
CA ALA A 146 -5.71 1.26 3.62
C ALA A 146 -6.88 1.83 2.81
N ARG A 147 -7.38 1.07 1.83
CA ARG A 147 -8.59 1.41 1.06
C ARG A 147 -9.84 1.50 1.92
N ALA A 148 -10.04 0.55 2.83
CA ALA A 148 -11.20 0.58 3.71
C ALA A 148 -11.21 1.84 4.59
N VAL A 149 -10.05 2.24 5.14
CA VAL A 149 -9.94 3.44 5.97
C VAL A 149 -10.07 4.73 5.14
N GLY A 150 -9.47 4.78 3.95
CA GLY A 150 -9.52 5.95 3.06
C GLY A 150 -10.78 6.09 2.20
N LYS A 151 -11.73 5.15 2.29
CA LYS A 151 -12.90 5.09 1.40
C LYS A 151 -13.74 6.37 1.45
N ASP A 152 -13.92 7.01 0.30
CA ASP A 152 -14.65 8.28 0.12
C ASP A 152 -14.12 9.43 1.01
N VAL A 153 -12.84 9.40 1.38
CA VAL A 153 -12.18 10.48 2.12
C VAL A 153 -11.42 11.36 1.12
N VAL A 154 -11.69 12.66 1.17
CA VAL A 154 -10.90 13.71 0.52
C VAL A 154 -10.67 14.79 1.57
N VAL A 155 -9.43 14.99 1.99
CA VAL A 155 -9.11 15.99 3.01
C VAL A 155 -9.22 17.39 2.41
N GLY A 156 -10.08 18.24 3.00
CA GLY A 156 -10.33 19.59 2.51
C GLY A 156 -11.57 20.21 3.14
N PRO A 157 -12.24 21.15 2.45
CA PRO A 157 -13.54 21.66 2.89
C PRO A 157 -14.61 20.54 2.88
N GLY A 158 -15.41 20.43 3.93
CA GLY A 158 -16.51 19.46 4.04
C GLY A 158 -16.37 18.49 5.22
N PRO A 159 -17.31 17.54 5.37
CA PRO A 159 -17.41 16.69 6.57
C PRO A 159 -16.51 15.43 6.53
N TRP A 160 -15.31 15.53 5.96
CA TRP A 160 -14.42 14.38 5.75
C TRP A 160 -13.95 13.75 7.07
N GLN A 161 -13.84 14.51 8.16
CA GLN A 161 -13.42 14.00 9.47
C GLN A 161 -14.42 12.97 10.01
N ALA A 162 -15.72 13.24 9.89
CA ALA A 162 -16.75 12.31 10.34
C ALA A 162 -16.77 11.03 9.49
N LYS A 163 -16.58 11.16 8.18
CA LYS A 163 -16.47 10.01 7.27
C LYS A 163 -15.23 9.16 7.58
N LEU A 164 -14.08 9.80 7.77
CA LEU A 164 -12.84 9.14 8.16
C LEU A 164 -12.98 8.43 9.51
N ASP A 165 -13.56 9.09 10.51
CA ASP A 165 -13.77 8.47 11.83
C ASP A 165 -14.68 7.25 11.75
N ALA A 166 -15.77 7.32 11.00
CA ALA A 166 -16.66 6.19 10.74
C ALA A 166 -15.92 5.02 10.05
N ASN A 167 -15.08 5.32 9.05
CA ASN A 167 -14.28 4.28 8.39
C ASN A 167 -13.27 3.64 9.36
N LYS A 168 -12.61 4.44 10.21
CA LYS A 168 -11.66 3.94 11.23
C LYS A 168 -12.33 3.01 12.23
N ILE A 169 -13.52 3.39 12.73
CA ILE A 169 -14.31 2.56 13.64
C ILE A 169 -14.64 1.22 12.98
N ALA A 170 -15.22 1.25 11.78
CA ALA A 170 -15.56 0.02 11.06
C ALA A 170 -14.35 -0.88 10.79
N PHE A 171 -13.21 -0.29 10.42
CA PHE A 171 -11.96 -1.01 10.22
C PHE A 171 -11.48 -1.69 11.51
N LEU A 172 -11.43 -0.96 12.63
CA LEU A 172 -10.92 -1.48 13.90
C LEU A 172 -11.85 -2.53 14.52
N ASP A 173 -13.16 -2.36 14.41
CA ASP A 173 -14.13 -3.35 14.85
C ASP A 173 -13.98 -4.65 14.07
N ALA A 174 -13.82 -4.57 12.74
CA ALA A 174 -13.53 -5.73 11.90
C ALA A 174 -12.15 -6.34 12.21
N TRP A 175 -11.14 -5.51 12.49
CA TRP A 175 -9.78 -5.95 12.79
C TRP A 175 -9.72 -6.80 14.05
N VAL A 176 -10.33 -6.33 15.16
CA VAL A 176 -10.31 -7.08 16.42
C VAL A 176 -11.19 -8.34 16.38
N ALA A 177 -12.14 -8.41 15.45
CA ALA A 177 -12.95 -9.59 15.17
C ALA A 177 -12.27 -10.60 14.23
N SER A 178 -11.14 -10.24 13.61
CA SER A 178 -10.44 -11.12 12.67
C SER A 178 -9.83 -12.33 13.38
N ALA A 179 -9.78 -13.48 12.68
CA ALA A 179 -9.21 -14.70 13.23
C ALA A 179 -7.75 -14.55 13.66
N GLY A 180 -6.95 -13.80 12.88
CA GLY A 180 -5.54 -13.51 13.21
C GLY A 180 -5.40 -12.69 14.48
N PHE A 181 -6.25 -11.67 14.69
CA PHE A 181 -6.22 -10.89 15.92
C PHE A 181 -6.70 -11.71 17.12
N ILE A 182 -7.78 -12.49 16.98
CA ILE A 182 -8.31 -13.33 18.06
C ILE A 182 -7.31 -14.43 18.47
N ALA A 183 -6.53 -14.96 17.53
CA ALA A 183 -5.47 -15.92 17.84
C ALA A 183 -4.40 -15.32 18.76
N GLU A 184 -4.06 -14.05 18.57
CA GLU A 184 -3.11 -13.33 19.43
C GLU A 184 -3.74 -12.79 20.71
N TYR A 185 -5.00 -12.35 20.64
CA TYR A 185 -5.72 -11.69 21.70
C TYR A 185 -7.08 -12.35 21.92
N PRO A 186 -7.13 -13.59 22.45
CA PRO A 186 -8.38 -14.32 22.65
C PRO A 186 -9.42 -13.50 23.40
N VAL A 187 -10.70 -13.70 23.07
CA VAL A 187 -11.81 -12.99 23.74
C VAL A 187 -11.88 -13.27 25.25
N SER A 188 -11.33 -14.41 25.70
CA SER A 188 -11.20 -14.78 27.10
C SER A 188 -10.03 -14.12 27.82
N MET A 189 -9.13 -13.43 27.10
CA MET A 189 -7.99 -12.72 27.68
C MET A 189 -8.47 -11.55 28.54
N ALA A 190 -8.05 -11.55 29.81
CA ALA A 190 -8.36 -10.49 30.76
C ALA A 190 -7.92 -9.10 30.25
N ASN A 191 -8.69 -8.06 30.60
CA ASN A 191 -8.46 -6.69 30.12
C ASN A 191 -7.04 -6.16 30.40
N GLN A 192 -6.51 -6.44 31.59
CA GLN A 192 -5.13 -6.07 31.95
C GLN A 192 -4.11 -6.72 31.00
N ALA A 193 -4.20 -8.05 30.83
CA ALA A 193 -3.31 -8.80 29.95
C ALA A 193 -3.43 -8.38 28.47
N TYR A 194 -4.63 -8.01 28.02
CA TYR A 194 -4.86 -7.48 26.68
C TYR A 194 -4.11 -6.17 26.44
N VAL A 195 -4.28 -5.20 27.35
CA VAL A 195 -3.62 -3.90 27.26
C VAL A 195 -2.10 -4.05 27.35
N ASP A 196 -1.61 -4.84 28.32
CA ASP A 196 -0.18 -5.06 28.51
C ASP A 196 0.47 -5.72 27.28
N LYS A 197 -0.21 -6.72 26.67
CA LYS A 197 0.30 -7.36 25.46
C LYS A 197 0.35 -6.39 24.28
N LEU A 198 -0.68 -5.57 24.05
CA LEU A 198 -0.66 -4.56 22.98
C LEU A 198 0.48 -3.54 23.16
N ILE A 199 0.68 -3.07 24.39
CA ILE A 199 1.74 -2.11 24.74
C ILE A 199 3.12 -2.74 24.47
N ALA A 200 3.32 -3.97 24.94
CA ALA A 200 4.56 -4.71 24.72
C ALA A 200 4.82 -4.97 23.22
N THR A 201 3.81 -5.39 22.47
CA THR A 201 3.91 -5.64 21.02
C THR A 201 4.21 -4.37 20.23
N ALA A 202 3.60 -3.24 20.62
CA ALA A 202 3.92 -1.92 20.06
C ALA A 202 5.33 -1.42 20.45
N GLY A 203 5.95 -2.04 21.46
CA GLY A 203 7.26 -1.64 21.98
C GLY A 203 7.24 -0.26 22.64
N VAL A 204 6.11 0.13 23.24
CA VAL A 204 5.97 1.35 24.05
C VAL A 204 5.75 0.97 25.51
N THR A 205 5.76 1.95 26.41
CA THR A 205 5.54 1.76 27.84
C THR A 205 4.10 2.14 28.23
N SER A 206 3.63 1.60 29.36
CA SER A 206 2.30 1.95 29.88
C SER A 206 2.15 3.44 30.20
N GLY A 207 3.22 4.11 30.63
CA GLY A 207 3.21 5.55 30.88
C GLY A 207 3.02 6.38 29.61
N GLU A 208 3.62 5.97 28.50
CA GLU A 208 3.54 6.67 27.21
C GLU A 208 2.14 6.66 26.58
N VAL A 209 1.32 5.65 26.91
CA VAL A 209 -0.04 5.48 26.34
C VAL A 209 -1.15 5.48 27.39
N ASN A 210 -0.83 5.80 28.64
CA ASN A 210 -1.75 5.78 29.78
C ASN A 210 -2.49 4.43 29.92
N GLY A 211 -1.72 3.33 29.96
CA GLY A 211 -2.26 1.97 29.96
C GLY A 211 -3.23 1.68 31.11
N SER A 212 -3.01 2.27 32.29
CA SER A 212 -3.93 2.12 33.44
C SER A 212 -5.33 2.69 33.17
N ALA A 213 -5.42 3.81 32.46
CA ALA A 213 -6.70 4.38 32.04
C ALA A 213 -7.40 3.50 30.99
N LEU A 214 -6.65 2.90 30.07
CA LEU A 214 -7.20 1.97 29.07
C LEU A 214 -7.78 0.71 29.72
N VAL A 215 -7.09 0.13 30.69
CA VAL A 215 -7.60 -1.01 31.48
C VAL A 215 -8.86 -0.62 32.25
N THR A 216 -8.83 0.54 32.91
CA THR A 216 -9.99 1.07 33.64
C THR A 216 -11.20 1.25 32.73
N GLY A 217 -10.99 1.77 31.52
CA GLY A 217 -12.04 1.96 30.53
C GLY A 217 -12.67 0.65 30.06
N LEU A 218 -11.86 -0.40 29.86
CA LEU A 218 -12.38 -1.74 29.53
C LEU A 218 -13.18 -2.35 30.69
N ASN A 219 -12.69 -2.21 31.92
CA ASN A 219 -13.38 -2.75 33.11
C ASN A 219 -14.72 -2.04 33.37
N ASN A 220 -14.81 -0.74 33.07
CA ASN A 220 -16.02 0.07 33.24
C ASN A 220 -16.91 0.09 31.98
N ALA A 221 -16.56 -0.68 30.94
CA ALA A 221 -17.26 -0.71 29.65
C ALA A 221 -17.41 0.66 28.96
N THR A 222 -16.52 1.62 29.26
CA THR A 222 -16.43 2.90 28.52
C THR A 222 -15.50 2.81 27.32
N GLU A 223 -14.72 1.73 27.23
CA GLU A 223 -13.87 1.39 26.10
C GLU A 223 -14.20 -0.02 25.61
N THR A 224 -13.95 -0.25 24.33
CA THR A 224 -13.94 -1.59 23.74
C THR A 224 -12.49 -2.00 23.45
N ARG A 225 -12.28 -3.28 23.09
CA ARG A 225 -10.97 -3.74 22.63
C ARG A 225 -10.49 -2.95 21.40
N ALA A 226 -11.42 -2.60 20.50
CA ALA A 226 -11.14 -1.81 19.31
C ALA A 226 -10.71 -0.38 19.66
N THR A 227 -11.41 0.29 20.59
CA THR A 227 -11.06 1.67 20.98
C THR A 227 -9.73 1.72 21.74
N VAL A 228 -9.42 0.72 22.56
CA VAL A 228 -8.09 0.58 23.20
C VAL A 228 -6.98 0.39 22.16
N LEU A 229 -7.16 -0.52 21.20
CA LEU A 229 -6.18 -0.74 20.12
C LEU A 229 -5.95 0.55 19.33
N ARG A 230 -7.03 1.27 18.98
CA ARG A 230 -6.97 2.56 18.30
C ARG A 230 -6.14 3.57 19.08
N LYS A 231 -6.43 3.75 20.38
CA LYS A 231 -5.74 4.74 21.23
C LYS A 231 -4.25 4.46 21.34
N ILE A 232 -3.84 3.20 21.44
CA ILE A 232 -2.42 2.83 21.46
C ILE A 232 -1.78 3.10 20.09
N ALA A 233 -2.40 2.63 19.00
CA ALA A 233 -1.88 2.81 17.65
C ALA A 233 -1.80 4.28 17.22
N GLU A 234 -2.77 5.11 17.62
CA GLU A 234 -2.81 6.54 17.34
C GLU A 234 -1.92 7.38 18.28
N SER A 235 -1.37 6.79 19.34
CA SER A 235 -0.53 7.51 20.31
C SER A 235 0.70 8.16 19.68
N ALA A 236 1.12 9.28 20.27
CA ALA A 236 2.32 9.99 19.85
C ALA A 236 3.59 9.12 19.96
N ALA A 237 3.65 8.24 20.96
CA ALA A 237 4.78 7.33 21.15
C ALA A 237 4.91 6.31 20.02
N VAL A 238 3.80 5.66 19.61
CA VAL A 238 3.80 4.73 18.48
C VAL A 238 4.09 5.48 17.17
N ASN A 239 3.50 6.66 16.97
CA ASN A 239 3.78 7.49 15.79
C ASN A 239 5.28 7.81 15.68
N LEU A 240 5.88 8.35 16.74
CA LEU A 240 7.29 8.76 16.75
C LEU A 240 8.24 7.58 16.51
N LYS A 241 7.95 6.44 17.12
CA LYS A 241 8.76 5.21 17.01
C LYS A 241 8.73 4.63 15.59
N GLU A 242 7.58 4.73 14.93
CA GLU A 242 7.33 3.99 13.69
C GLU A 242 7.37 4.83 12.42
N LYS A 243 7.34 6.18 12.50
CA LYS A 243 7.23 7.06 11.33
C LYS A 243 8.25 6.76 10.23
N ASN A 244 9.53 6.56 10.59
CA ASN A 244 10.59 6.31 9.59
C ASN A 244 10.46 4.90 8.99
N ARG A 245 10.09 3.90 9.81
CA ARG A 245 9.87 2.52 9.36
C ARG A 245 8.70 2.44 8.39
N ALA A 246 7.61 3.13 8.72
CA ALA A 246 6.46 3.25 7.84
C ALA A 246 6.82 4.00 6.55
N PHE A 247 7.57 5.11 6.63
CA PHE A 247 8.01 5.86 5.44
C PHE A 247 8.79 4.98 4.46
N VAL A 248 9.74 4.19 4.97
CA VAL A 248 10.50 3.23 4.17
C VAL A 248 9.58 2.18 3.57
N LEU A 249 8.70 1.57 4.37
CA LEU A 249 7.78 0.53 3.88
C LEU A 249 6.90 1.07 2.75
N MET A 250 6.40 2.30 2.84
CA MET A 250 5.55 2.90 1.81
C MET A 250 6.25 3.11 0.48
N GLN A 251 7.58 3.21 0.46
CA GLN A 251 8.31 3.23 -0.81
C GLN A 251 8.14 1.90 -1.55
N TYR A 252 8.14 0.77 -0.85
CA TYR A 252 7.94 -0.54 -1.44
C TYR A 252 6.48 -0.80 -1.78
N LEU A 253 5.57 -0.53 -0.84
CA LEU A 253 4.15 -0.84 -1.04
C LEU A 253 3.51 0.09 -2.09
N GLY A 254 3.77 1.40 -2.00
CA GLY A 254 3.22 2.38 -2.95
C GLY A 254 3.88 2.30 -4.32
N TYR A 255 5.21 2.37 -4.38
CA TYR A 255 5.90 2.41 -5.67
C TYR A 255 6.17 1.08 -6.31
N LEU A 256 6.60 0.09 -5.53
CA LEU A 256 7.02 -1.19 -6.12
C LEU A 256 5.89 -2.22 -6.10
N ARG A 257 4.80 -1.94 -5.37
CA ARG A 257 3.64 -2.83 -5.19
C ARG A 257 4.03 -4.23 -4.75
N ARG A 258 5.01 -4.31 -3.84
CA ARG A 258 5.52 -5.56 -3.28
C ARG A 258 6.05 -5.38 -1.88
N ASP A 259 6.27 -6.49 -1.20
CA ASP A 259 6.98 -6.52 0.07
C ASP A 259 8.47 -6.18 -0.12
N PRO A 260 9.08 -5.45 0.83
CA PRO A 260 10.52 -5.29 0.85
C PRO A 260 11.21 -6.60 1.21
N ASP A 261 12.39 -6.83 0.65
CA ASP A 261 13.35 -7.74 1.25
C ASP A 261 13.95 -7.10 2.51
N GLN A 262 14.32 -7.93 3.49
CA GLN A 262 14.81 -7.46 4.78
C GLN A 262 16.06 -6.57 4.63
N SER A 263 17.00 -6.95 3.77
CA SER A 263 18.23 -6.19 3.53
C SER A 263 17.98 -4.80 2.96
N GLY A 264 17.10 -4.70 1.97
CA GLY A 264 16.73 -3.43 1.35
C GLY A 264 16.00 -2.52 2.34
N PHE A 265 15.06 -3.08 3.11
CA PHE A 265 14.37 -2.34 4.16
C PHE A 265 15.36 -1.77 5.19
N ASP A 266 16.27 -2.60 5.70
CA ASP A 266 17.22 -2.18 6.73
C ASP A 266 18.25 -1.17 6.21
N PHE A 267 18.68 -1.32 4.95
CA PHE A 267 19.54 -0.35 4.28
C PHE A 267 18.88 1.02 4.24
N TRP A 268 17.65 1.10 3.71
CA TRP A 268 16.93 2.35 3.56
C TRP A 268 16.55 2.98 4.90
N LEU A 269 16.15 2.16 5.86
CA LEU A 269 15.84 2.63 7.21
C LEU A 269 17.08 3.20 7.89
N THR A 270 18.22 2.50 7.81
CA THR A 270 19.50 3.00 8.34
C THR A 270 19.89 4.32 7.68
N LYS A 271 19.81 4.41 6.34
CA LYS A 271 20.12 5.63 5.60
C LYS A 271 19.21 6.80 6.05
N LEU A 272 17.90 6.57 6.13
CA LEU A 272 16.95 7.59 6.57
C LEU A 272 17.22 8.07 7.99
N ASN A 273 17.51 7.15 8.91
CA ASN A 273 17.82 7.48 10.31
C ASN A 273 19.12 8.26 10.45
N ASN A 274 20.15 7.92 9.68
CA ASN A 274 21.43 8.66 9.67
C ASN A 274 21.28 10.11 9.19
N HIS A 275 20.23 10.39 8.42
CA HIS A 275 19.83 11.74 7.99
C HIS A 275 18.68 12.32 8.84
N GLY A 276 18.44 11.80 10.04
CA GLY A 276 17.45 12.36 10.97
C GLY A 276 16.00 12.26 10.49
N GLY A 277 15.69 11.39 9.53
CA GLY A 277 14.37 11.31 8.89
C GLY A 277 14.20 12.22 7.67
N ASP A 278 15.24 12.95 7.26
CA ASP A 278 15.19 13.77 6.03
C ASP A 278 15.31 12.86 4.78
N PHE A 279 14.18 12.69 4.09
CA PHE A 279 14.11 11.86 2.89
C PHE A 279 14.80 12.49 1.67
N HIS A 280 15.02 13.81 1.66
CA HIS A 280 15.81 14.49 0.62
C HIS A 280 17.29 14.18 0.81
N ALA A 281 17.81 14.40 2.01
CA ALA A 281 19.20 14.10 2.33
C ALA A 281 19.52 12.60 2.18
N ALA A 282 18.55 11.72 2.50
CA ALA A 282 18.66 10.29 2.26
C ALA A 282 18.47 9.89 0.79
N GLU A 283 18.11 10.81 -0.10
CA GLU A 283 17.71 10.59 -1.51
C GLU A 283 16.67 9.47 -1.69
N MET A 284 15.85 9.21 -0.68
CA MET A 284 15.06 7.99 -0.62
C MET A 284 13.99 7.99 -1.71
N VAL A 285 13.05 8.94 -1.66
CA VAL A 285 11.95 9.03 -2.62
C VAL A 285 12.48 9.09 -4.05
N LYS A 286 13.50 9.92 -4.29
CA LYS A 286 14.17 10.05 -5.59
C LYS A 286 14.64 8.69 -6.11
N SER A 287 15.32 7.90 -5.27
CA SER A 287 15.86 6.59 -5.68
C SER A 287 14.76 5.61 -6.13
N PHE A 288 13.60 5.61 -5.46
CA PHE A 288 12.49 4.73 -5.84
C PHE A 288 11.79 5.21 -7.13
N ILE A 289 11.48 6.51 -7.26
CA ILE A 289 10.75 7.03 -8.44
C ILE A 289 11.57 7.01 -9.73
N VAL A 290 12.92 6.97 -9.64
CA VAL A 290 13.78 6.84 -10.84
C VAL A 290 14.20 5.41 -11.13
N SER A 291 13.89 4.47 -10.23
CA SER A 291 14.27 3.05 -10.37
C SER A 291 13.67 2.42 -11.63
N GLY A 292 14.39 1.45 -12.20
CA GLY A 292 13.87 0.65 -13.31
C GLY A 292 12.58 -0.07 -12.93
N GLU A 293 12.53 -0.60 -11.70
CA GLU A 293 11.37 -1.32 -11.17
C GLU A 293 10.09 -0.46 -11.14
N TYR A 294 10.17 0.80 -10.68
CA TYR A 294 9.01 1.70 -10.72
C TYR A 294 8.62 2.06 -12.15
N LYS A 295 9.59 2.34 -13.02
CA LYS A 295 9.35 2.69 -14.42
C LYS A 295 8.70 1.54 -15.19
N ASP A 296 9.10 0.29 -14.91
CA ASP A 296 8.58 -0.90 -15.58
C ASP A 296 7.11 -1.22 -15.25
N ARG A 297 6.51 -0.52 -14.26
CA ARG A 297 5.06 -0.57 -14.04
C ARG A 297 4.25 0.08 -15.17
N PHE A 298 4.88 0.90 -16.01
CA PHE A 298 4.18 1.78 -16.96
C PHE A 298 4.59 1.55 -18.41
#